data_AF-A0A2U9BU44-F1
#
_entry.id   AF-A0A2U9BU44-F1
#
_cell.length_a   1.000
_cell.length_b   1.000
_cell.length_c   1.000
_cell.angle_alpha   90.00
_cell.angle_beta   90.00
_cell.angle_gamma   90.00
#
_symmetry.space_group_name_H-M   'P 1'
#
loop_
_entity.id
_entity.type
_entity.pdbx_description
1 polymer ?
#
loop_
_entity_poly.entity_id
_entity_poly.type
_entity_poly.pdbx_seq_one_letter_code
_entity_poly.pdbx_strand_id
1 'polypeptide(L)'
;MVSRAEAGCGQRESPNCCTGRNNECFEYSKRKTVCYCDTYCQKTGDCCEDYQRVCQISAAIDCVVGSWGPWSSCTSPCGVGSTERSRQVSVPPRNGGTPCPDLKQRRGCFGNNAICSSAKEVAKILPDSFKRNFKDPWRRPHMLMKEEKASYCVNLRVKQASAACKLKLWSAQLVRERLLCAECQSDAMSKSDRCGGDGLESTRTFWAAASVPGCHGSWVRESSSEGCRCPPYSVLFV
;
A
#
# COMPACT_ATOMS: atom_id res chain seq x y z
N MET A 1 -21.45 24.09 47.76
CA MET A 1 -20.11 24.63 48.11
C MET A 1 -19.08 23.62 47.63
N VAL A 2 -18.37 23.92 46.53
CA VAL A 2 -17.34 23.01 45.97
C VAL A 2 -16.06 23.22 46.78
N SER A 3 -15.57 22.14 47.37
CA SER A 3 -14.36 22.10 48.20
C SER A 3 -13.16 22.65 47.43
N ARG A 4 -12.36 23.50 48.08
CA ARG A 4 -11.14 24.11 47.53
C ARG A 4 -10.14 23.02 47.14
N ALA A 5 -10.08 22.69 45.85
CA ALA A 5 -9.07 21.81 45.29
C ALA A 5 -7.69 22.47 45.40
N GLU A 6 -6.74 21.79 46.02
CA GLU A 6 -5.34 22.18 46.07
C GLU A 6 -4.71 22.03 44.68
N ALA A 7 -4.69 23.09 43.88
CA ALA A 7 -4.08 23.07 42.56
C ALA A 7 -2.54 22.93 42.67
N GLY A 8 -1.97 21.95 41.96
CA GLY A 8 -0.58 21.52 42.05
C GLY A 8 -0.32 20.23 41.27
N CYS A 9 0.91 19.74 41.26
CA CYS A 9 1.34 18.57 40.49
C CYS A 9 0.52 17.30 40.77
N GLY A 10 -0.03 17.17 41.98
CA GLY A 10 -0.89 16.04 42.36
C GLY A 10 -2.22 15.97 41.62
N GLN A 11 -2.67 17.06 40.98
CA GLN A 11 -3.95 17.15 40.27
C GLN A 11 -3.84 17.02 38.75
N ARG A 12 -2.63 16.99 38.18
CA ARG A 12 -2.46 16.80 36.74
C ARG A 12 -2.92 15.40 36.34
N GLU A 13 -3.63 15.30 35.22
CA GLU A 13 -3.86 14.02 34.56
C GLU A 13 -2.53 13.46 34.07
N SER A 14 -2.31 12.15 34.27
CA SER A 14 -1.02 11.48 34.10
C SER A 14 -0.28 11.92 32.82
N PRO A 15 1.00 12.32 32.90
CA PRO A 15 1.86 12.21 34.08
C PRO A 15 1.82 13.44 35.01
N ASN A 16 1.79 13.18 36.32
CA ASN A 16 1.79 14.22 37.37
C ASN A 16 3.08 15.07 37.38
N CYS A 17 4.18 14.49 36.91
CA CYS A 17 5.50 15.11 36.85
C CYS A 17 6.16 14.82 35.50
N CYS A 18 6.98 15.73 34.99
CA CYS A 18 7.64 15.58 33.69
C CYS A 18 9.16 15.69 33.81
N THR A 19 9.87 15.08 32.85
CA THR A 19 11.33 15.20 32.73
C THR A 19 11.72 16.38 31.85
N GLY A 20 12.95 16.86 32.06
CA GLY A 20 13.50 17.98 31.31
C GLY A 20 12.77 19.29 31.59
N ARG A 21 12.93 20.24 30.66
CA ARG A 21 12.16 21.49 30.59
C ARG A 21 10.93 21.23 29.73
N ASN A 22 9.74 21.25 30.32
CA ASN A 22 8.50 20.96 29.64
C ASN A 22 7.44 22.03 29.95
N ASN A 23 7.27 22.97 29.02
CA ASN A 23 6.34 24.08 29.18
C ASN A 23 4.85 23.64 29.19
N GLU A 24 4.53 22.43 28.73
CA GLU A 24 3.18 21.85 28.85
C GLU A 24 2.97 21.24 30.24
N CYS A 25 4.04 21.04 31.00
CA CYS A 25 4.04 20.49 32.35
C CYS A 25 3.72 21.53 33.42
N PHE A 26 2.68 22.34 33.22
CA PHE A 26 2.28 23.38 34.15
C PHE A 26 0.98 23.03 34.88
N GLU A 27 0.78 23.71 36.00
CA GLU A 27 -0.47 23.76 36.76
C GLU A 27 -0.62 25.15 37.39
N TYR A 28 -1.77 25.45 37.98
CA TYR A 28 -1.99 26.66 38.74
C TYR A 28 -1.67 26.48 40.23
N SER A 29 -1.02 27.46 40.84
CA SER A 29 -0.83 27.51 42.29
C SER A 29 -2.14 27.87 43.02
N LYS A 30 -2.14 27.79 44.35
CA LYS A 30 -3.23 28.31 45.20
C LYS A 30 -3.50 29.80 44.98
N ARG A 31 -2.53 30.55 44.43
CA ARG A 31 -2.62 31.98 44.08
C ARG A 31 -3.02 32.22 42.62
N LYS A 32 -3.42 31.19 41.88
CA LYS A 32 -3.72 31.24 40.43
C LYS A 32 -2.55 31.70 39.55
N THR A 33 -1.32 31.57 40.04
CA THR A 33 -0.11 31.78 39.22
C THR A 33 0.28 30.48 38.55
N VAL A 34 0.84 30.55 37.35
CA VAL A 34 1.39 29.37 36.66
C VAL A 34 2.60 28.86 37.44
N CYS A 35 2.68 27.55 37.64
CA CYS A 35 3.82 26.84 38.20
C CYS A 35 4.08 25.58 37.37
N TYR A 36 5.29 25.02 37.46
CA TYR A 36 5.71 23.87 36.66
C TYR A 36 5.96 22.64 37.52
N CYS A 37 5.65 21.48 36.93
CA CYS A 37 5.80 20.15 37.50
C CYS A 37 6.87 19.33 36.77
N ASP A 38 7.82 20.01 36.12
CA ASP A 38 8.94 19.38 35.44
C ASP A 38 10.23 19.45 36.26
N THR A 39 11.20 18.59 35.93
CA THR A 39 12.51 18.56 36.63
C THR A 39 13.34 19.84 36.45
N TYR A 40 13.02 20.70 35.48
CA TYR A 40 13.72 21.96 35.24
C TYR A 40 13.22 23.09 36.15
N CYS A 41 12.01 22.97 36.71
CA CYS A 41 11.41 23.98 37.57
C CYS A 41 12.30 24.38 38.77
N GLN A 42 13.10 23.44 39.27
CA GLN A 42 14.02 23.67 40.40
C GLN A 42 15.15 24.64 40.02
N LYS A 43 15.56 24.65 38.75
CA LYS A 43 16.58 25.57 38.23
C LYS A 43 16.01 26.96 37.96
N THR A 44 14.76 27.04 37.54
CA THR A 44 14.06 28.30 37.21
C THR A 44 13.36 28.94 38.41
N GLY A 45 13.11 28.18 39.49
CA GLY A 45 12.47 28.67 40.71
C GLY A 45 10.95 28.80 40.60
N ASP A 46 10.32 28.10 39.65
CA ASP A 46 8.89 28.19 39.31
C ASP A 46 8.13 26.87 39.57
N CYS A 47 8.66 26.01 40.45
CA CYS A 47 7.99 24.77 40.85
C CYS A 47 6.65 25.00 41.54
N CYS A 48 5.70 24.08 41.35
CA CYS A 48 4.47 24.07 42.14
C CYS A 48 4.75 23.74 43.62
N GLU A 49 3.88 24.23 44.50
CA GLU A 49 4.04 24.13 45.96
C GLU A 49 4.14 22.68 46.47
N ASP A 50 3.46 21.75 45.80
CA ASP A 50 3.44 20.33 46.12
C ASP A 50 4.49 19.50 45.36
N TYR A 51 5.33 20.13 44.53
CA TYR A 51 6.32 19.46 43.68
C TYR A 51 7.24 18.52 44.47
N GLN A 52 7.78 18.97 45.61
CA GLN A 52 8.66 18.11 46.42
C GLN A 52 7.93 16.85 46.91
N ARG A 53 6.68 16.99 47.37
CA ARG A 53 5.90 15.88 47.89
C ARG A 53 5.44 14.92 46.79
N VAL A 54 5.07 15.45 45.62
CA VAL A 54 4.48 14.66 44.54
C VAL A 54 5.55 14.10 43.60
N CYS A 55 6.51 14.93 43.18
CA CYS A 55 7.47 14.59 42.16
C CYS A 55 8.84 14.15 42.70
N GLN A 56 9.23 14.60 43.89
CA GLN A 56 10.54 14.27 44.45
C GLN A 56 10.50 13.07 45.40
N ILE A 57 9.38 12.82 46.08
CA ILE A 57 9.17 11.64 46.93
C ILE A 57 8.65 10.44 46.12
N SER A 58 7.83 10.66 45.08
CA SER A 58 7.36 9.55 44.24
C SER A 58 8.45 9.17 43.25
N ALA A 59 8.92 7.91 43.31
CA ALA A 59 9.90 7.43 42.35
C ALA A 59 9.37 7.58 40.90
N ALA A 60 10.23 8.10 40.03
CA ALA A 60 10.02 8.06 38.59
C ALA A 60 9.92 6.59 38.14
N ILE A 61 8.87 6.26 37.39
CA ILE A 61 8.68 4.93 36.84
C ILE A 61 8.90 5.04 35.35
N ASP A 62 10.00 4.48 34.86
CA ASP A 62 10.29 4.42 33.43
C ASP A 62 9.30 3.53 32.70
N CYS A 63 9.06 3.84 31.42
CA CYS A 63 8.27 2.97 30.59
C CYS A 63 8.98 1.63 30.36
N VAL A 64 8.29 0.53 30.65
CA VAL A 64 8.73 -0.82 30.30
C VAL A 64 7.83 -1.33 29.18
N VAL A 65 8.44 -1.90 28.14
CA VAL A 65 7.75 -2.48 26.99
C VAL A 65 8.03 -3.98 26.89
N GLY A 66 7.04 -4.72 26.40
CA GLY A 66 7.17 -6.15 26.13
C GLY A 66 8.03 -6.44 24.89
N SER A 67 8.19 -7.74 24.61
CA SER A 67 8.81 -8.20 23.37
C SER A 67 7.99 -7.81 22.15
N TRP A 68 8.66 -7.75 21.00
CA TRP A 68 8.00 -7.55 19.72
C TRP A 68 7.08 -8.72 19.40
N GLY A 69 5.85 -8.41 18.97
CA GLY A 69 4.99 -9.38 18.32
C GLY A 69 5.56 -9.86 16.97
N PRO A 70 4.91 -10.86 16.35
CA PRO A 70 5.29 -11.34 15.03
C PRO A 70 5.14 -10.24 13.98
N TRP A 71 5.92 -10.37 12.90
CA TRP A 71 5.75 -9.55 11.70
C TRP A 71 4.43 -9.91 11.00
N SER A 72 3.71 -8.89 10.53
CA SER A 72 2.53 -9.07 9.69
C SER A 72 2.92 -9.62 8.31
N SER A 73 1.93 -10.15 7.58
CA SER A 73 2.11 -10.51 6.18
C SER A 73 2.58 -9.32 5.34
N CYS A 74 3.35 -9.59 4.28
CA CYS A 74 3.78 -8.55 3.37
C CYS A 74 2.57 -7.85 2.74
N THR A 75 2.55 -6.53 2.74
CA THR A 75 1.44 -5.75 2.14
C THR A 75 1.26 -6.01 0.66
N SER A 76 2.32 -6.46 -0.03
CA SER A 76 2.23 -6.90 -1.43
C SER A 76 2.35 -8.42 -1.51
N PRO A 77 1.41 -9.12 -2.16
CA PRO A 77 1.53 -10.55 -2.39
C PRO A 77 2.69 -10.89 -3.35
N CYS A 78 3.06 -9.94 -4.21
CA CYS A 78 4.10 -10.08 -5.22
C CYS A 78 5.03 -8.85 -5.24
N GLY A 79 6.33 -9.06 -5.25
CA GLY A 79 7.31 -7.97 -5.36
C GLY A 79 7.46 -7.16 -4.07
N VAL A 80 7.95 -5.92 -4.19
CA VAL A 80 8.29 -5.08 -3.02
C VAL A 80 7.03 -4.65 -2.27
N GLY A 81 7.04 -4.85 -0.96
CA GLY A 81 6.01 -4.38 -0.03
C GLY A 81 6.62 -3.99 1.31
N SER A 82 5.77 -3.86 2.33
CA SER A 82 6.19 -3.64 3.70
C SER A 82 5.52 -4.60 4.66
N THR A 83 6.17 -4.87 5.79
CA THR A 83 5.60 -5.61 6.92
C THR A 83 5.77 -4.78 8.18
N GLU A 84 4.83 -4.93 9.12
CA GLU A 84 4.77 -4.20 10.37
C GLU A 84 4.69 -5.17 11.55
N ARG A 85 5.26 -4.79 12.69
CA ARG A 85 5.04 -5.45 13.97
C ARG A 85 4.85 -4.42 15.07
N SER A 86 4.19 -4.84 16.15
CA SER A 86 3.95 -4.00 17.32
C SER A 86 4.37 -4.69 18.61
N ARG A 87 4.64 -3.90 19.65
CA ARG A 87 4.82 -4.36 21.03
C ARG A 87 3.94 -3.55 21.98
N GLN A 88 3.61 -4.14 23.12
CA GLN A 88 2.76 -3.51 24.12
C GLN A 88 3.59 -2.90 25.25
N VAL A 89 3.04 -1.87 25.88
CA VAL A 89 3.59 -1.28 27.10
C VAL A 89 3.19 -2.17 28.27
N SER A 90 4.16 -2.70 29.01
CA SER A 90 3.91 -3.49 30.22
C SER A 90 3.78 -2.60 31.45
N VAL A 91 4.59 -1.54 31.52
CA VAL A 91 4.51 -0.52 32.58
C VAL A 91 4.53 0.85 31.93
N PRO A 92 3.45 1.66 32.05
CA PRO A 92 3.43 3.01 31.52
C PRO A 92 4.30 3.94 32.37
N PRO A 93 4.91 4.98 31.75
CA PRO A 93 5.76 5.90 32.47
C PRO A 93 4.93 6.74 33.46
N ARG A 94 5.45 6.95 34.68
CA ARG A 94 4.82 7.79 35.71
C ARG A 94 5.84 8.68 36.40
N ASN A 95 5.36 9.78 36.98
CA ASN A 95 6.15 10.70 37.81
C ASN A 95 7.45 11.17 37.13
N GLY A 96 7.40 11.51 35.84
CA GLY A 96 8.59 11.91 35.11
C GLY A 96 9.55 10.75 34.87
N GLY A 97 9.05 9.53 34.64
CA GLY A 97 9.85 8.46 34.07
C GLY A 97 10.10 8.64 32.57
N THR A 98 11.08 7.91 32.06
CA THR A 98 11.46 7.89 30.64
C THR A 98 10.28 7.43 29.77
N PRO A 99 9.94 8.17 28.69
CA PRO A 99 8.86 7.79 27.79
C PRO A 99 9.12 6.45 27.09
N CYS A 100 8.05 5.81 26.64
CA CYS A 100 8.18 4.53 25.94
C CYS A 100 8.97 4.67 24.64
N PRO A 101 9.85 3.71 24.31
CA PRO A 101 10.45 3.62 22.99
C PRO A 101 9.38 3.24 21.94
N ASP A 102 9.75 3.24 20.66
CA ASP A 102 8.82 2.95 19.55
C ASP A 102 8.02 1.66 19.78
N LEU A 103 6.69 1.78 19.67
CA LEU A 103 5.77 0.65 19.85
C LEU A 103 5.42 -0.06 18.55
N LYS A 104 5.75 0.53 17.41
CA LYS A 104 5.53 -0.01 16.06
C LYS A 104 6.83 0.02 15.27
N GLN A 105 7.04 -1.02 14.46
CA GLN A 105 8.19 -1.10 13.58
C GLN A 105 7.75 -1.57 12.20
N ARG A 106 8.26 -0.91 11.16
CA ARG A 106 8.00 -1.25 9.75
C ARG A 106 9.31 -1.55 9.03
N ARG A 107 9.30 -2.53 8.13
CA ARG A 107 10.42 -2.83 7.23
C ARG A 107 9.94 -3.24 5.84
N GLY A 108 10.85 -3.20 4.87
CA GLY A 108 10.62 -3.74 3.53
C GLY A 108 10.48 -5.25 3.54
N CYS A 109 9.65 -5.78 2.64
CA CYS A 109 9.53 -7.21 2.34
C CYS A 109 9.38 -7.43 0.84
N PHE A 110 9.59 -8.67 0.40
CA PHE A 110 9.36 -9.07 -0.97
C PHE A 110 8.37 -10.24 -1.01
N GLY A 111 7.19 -10.02 -1.57
CA GLY A 111 6.16 -11.04 -1.76
C GLY A 111 6.56 -12.03 -2.85
N ASN A 112 6.59 -13.32 -2.50
CA ASN A 112 6.99 -14.43 -3.37
C ASN A 112 5.89 -15.50 -3.45
N ASN A 113 4.63 -15.08 -3.54
CA ASN A 113 3.54 -16.03 -3.75
C ASN A 113 3.74 -16.81 -5.08
N ALA A 114 3.37 -18.09 -5.13
CA ALA A 114 3.50 -18.93 -6.34
C ALA A 114 2.75 -18.34 -7.55
N ILE A 115 1.69 -17.58 -7.27
CA ILE A 115 0.88 -16.83 -8.24
C ILE A 115 1.69 -15.69 -8.93
N CYS A 116 2.80 -15.26 -8.33
CA CYS A 116 3.57 -14.13 -8.82
C CYS A 116 4.33 -14.40 -10.13
N SER A 117 4.52 -15.66 -10.51
CA SER A 117 5.07 -16.00 -11.83
C SER A 117 4.21 -15.43 -12.96
N SER A 118 2.88 -15.54 -12.81
CA SER A 118 1.91 -14.95 -13.75
C SER A 118 1.87 -13.41 -13.69
N ALA A 119 2.18 -12.82 -12.53
CA ALA A 119 2.20 -11.36 -12.35
C ALA A 119 3.44 -10.67 -12.95
N LYS A 120 4.53 -11.43 -13.16
CA LYS A 120 5.74 -10.97 -13.84
C LYS A 120 5.64 -11.02 -15.37
N GLU A 121 4.62 -11.69 -15.90
CA GLU A 121 4.41 -11.75 -17.35
C GLU A 121 4.10 -10.36 -17.90
N VAL A 122 4.78 -10.00 -18.99
CA VAL A 122 4.52 -8.76 -19.72
C VAL A 122 3.76 -9.13 -20.98
N ALA A 123 2.48 -8.80 -21.04
CA ALA A 123 1.69 -9.00 -22.24
C ALA A 123 2.22 -8.16 -23.39
N LYS A 124 2.30 -8.76 -24.57
CA LYS A 124 2.49 -8.04 -25.82
C LYS A 124 1.15 -7.92 -26.51
N ILE A 125 0.82 -6.69 -26.93
CA ILE A 125 -0.48 -6.42 -27.55
C ILE A 125 -0.35 -5.71 -28.90
N LEU A 126 -1.31 -6.00 -29.76
CA LEU A 126 -1.57 -5.32 -31.02
C LEU A 126 -3.05 -4.90 -31.11
N PRO A 127 -3.39 -3.90 -31.94
CA PRO A 127 -4.79 -3.56 -32.18
C PRO A 127 -5.51 -4.68 -32.94
N ASP A 128 -6.82 -4.79 -32.73
CA ASP A 128 -7.73 -5.72 -33.41
C ASP A 128 -7.63 -5.74 -34.94
N SER A 129 -7.19 -4.64 -35.57
CA SER A 129 -6.86 -4.60 -37.01
C SER A 129 -5.86 -5.67 -37.48
N PHE A 130 -5.07 -6.26 -36.57
CA PHE A 130 -4.15 -7.37 -36.86
C PHE A 130 -4.80 -8.75 -36.76
N LYS A 131 -6.09 -8.85 -36.40
CA LYS A 131 -6.83 -10.12 -36.42
C LYS A 131 -6.75 -10.72 -37.82
N ARG A 132 -6.45 -12.02 -37.90
CA ARG A 132 -6.50 -12.81 -39.15
C ARG A 132 -7.95 -13.02 -39.62
N ASN A 133 -8.71 -11.95 -39.83
CA ASN A 133 -9.95 -11.99 -40.62
C ASN A 133 -9.67 -11.74 -42.10
N PHE A 134 -8.39 -11.61 -42.49
CA PHE A 134 -7.99 -11.49 -43.88
C PHE A 134 -8.25 -12.83 -44.57
N LYS A 135 -9.42 -12.97 -45.21
CA LYS A 135 -9.59 -13.84 -46.37
C LYS A 135 -8.62 -13.35 -47.43
N ASP A 136 -7.36 -13.71 -47.29
CA ASP A 136 -6.33 -13.46 -48.27
C ASP A 136 -6.80 -14.08 -49.58
N PRO A 137 -7.19 -13.28 -50.61
CA PRO A 137 -7.71 -13.83 -51.86
C PRO A 137 -6.70 -14.74 -52.57
N TRP A 138 -5.43 -14.64 -52.19
CA TRP A 138 -4.30 -15.38 -52.74
C TRP A 138 -3.90 -16.58 -51.87
N ARG A 139 -4.46 -16.77 -50.67
CA ARG A 139 -4.26 -18.00 -49.89
C ARG A 139 -5.20 -19.08 -50.36
N ARG A 140 -4.63 -20.25 -50.62
CA ARG A 140 -5.41 -21.44 -50.95
C ARG A 140 -6.23 -21.89 -49.72
N PRO A 141 -7.54 -22.19 -49.86
CA PRO A 141 -8.40 -22.58 -48.73
C PRO A 141 -7.88 -23.78 -47.91
N HIS A 142 -7.15 -24.70 -48.53
CA HIS A 142 -6.54 -25.86 -47.87
C HIS A 142 -5.24 -25.57 -47.10
N MET A 143 -4.73 -24.33 -47.16
CA MET A 143 -3.59 -23.88 -46.35
C MET A 143 -4.02 -23.03 -45.15
N LEU A 144 -5.33 -22.95 -44.87
CA LEU A 144 -5.80 -22.46 -43.58
C LEU A 144 -5.41 -23.50 -42.54
N MET A 145 -4.36 -23.18 -41.76
CA MET A 145 -4.05 -23.95 -40.56
C MET A 145 -5.31 -23.97 -39.69
N LYS A 146 -5.78 -25.17 -39.35
CA LYS A 146 -6.93 -25.36 -38.47
C LYS A 146 -6.58 -24.75 -37.12
N GLU A 147 -7.40 -23.85 -36.60
CA GLU A 147 -7.24 -23.36 -35.24
C GLU A 147 -7.31 -24.56 -34.29
N GLU A 148 -6.18 -24.91 -33.67
CA GLU A 148 -6.10 -26.07 -32.78
C GLU A 148 -6.84 -25.83 -31.46
N LYS A 149 -7.05 -24.56 -31.07
CA LYS A 149 -7.68 -24.16 -29.80
C LYS A 149 -8.64 -22.98 -30.01
N ALA A 150 -9.75 -22.97 -29.28
CA ALA A 150 -10.72 -21.87 -29.33
C ALA A 150 -10.17 -20.61 -28.67
N SER A 151 -10.39 -19.44 -29.28
CA SER A 151 -9.99 -18.15 -28.69
C SER A 151 -10.86 -17.78 -27.49
N TYR A 152 -10.28 -17.04 -26.54
CA TYR A 152 -11.00 -16.50 -25.39
C TYR A 152 -10.77 -14.99 -25.23
N CYS A 153 -11.74 -14.33 -24.62
CA CYS A 153 -11.72 -12.89 -24.34
C CYS A 153 -11.31 -12.64 -22.90
N VAL A 154 -10.53 -11.59 -22.69
CA VAL A 154 -10.15 -11.11 -21.36
C VAL A 154 -10.52 -9.64 -21.24
N ASN A 155 -11.29 -9.31 -20.21
CA ASN A 155 -11.63 -7.94 -19.87
C ASN A 155 -10.62 -7.41 -18.85
N LEU A 156 -9.91 -6.36 -19.24
CA LEU A 156 -8.76 -5.82 -18.52
C LEU A 156 -9.03 -4.36 -18.16
N ARG A 157 -8.86 -4.01 -16.88
CA ARG A 157 -8.96 -2.64 -16.39
C ARG A 157 -7.60 -1.98 -16.40
N VAL A 158 -7.38 -0.98 -17.26
CA VAL A 158 -6.11 -0.26 -17.34
C VAL A 158 -5.87 0.51 -16.04
N LYS A 159 -4.74 0.28 -15.36
CA LYS A 159 -4.32 1.00 -14.15
C LYS A 159 -3.25 2.04 -14.43
N GLN A 160 -2.41 1.81 -15.43
CA GLN A 160 -1.38 2.73 -15.86
C GLN A 160 -1.16 2.61 -17.37
N ALA A 161 -0.86 3.72 -18.02
CA ALA A 161 -0.39 3.78 -19.40
C ALA A 161 0.63 4.91 -19.55
N SER A 162 1.69 4.67 -20.31
CA SER A 162 2.73 5.67 -20.58
C SER A 162 2.24 6.75 -21.55
N ALA A 163 2.88 7.92 -21.53
CA ALA A 163 2.53 9.03 -22.42
C ALA A 163 2.69 8.67 -23.92
N ALA A 164 3.62 7.76 -24.24
CA ALA A 164 3.86 7.28 -25.60
C ALA A 164 2.64 6.57 -26.21
N CYS A 165 1.69 6.08 -25.40
CA CYS A 165 0.46 5.50 -25.91
C CYS A 165 -0.41 6.52 -26.68
N LYS A 166 -0.21 7.83 -26.46
CA LYS A 166 -0.93 8.87 -27.23
C LYS A 166 -0.44 9.03 -28.68
N LEU A 167 0.66 8.38 -29.06
CA LEU A 167 1.29 8.58 -30.38
C LEU A 167 0.54 7.92 -31.54
N LYS A 168 -0.25 6.86 -31.31
CA LYS A 168 -1.11 6.23 -32.33
C LYS A 168 -2.57 6.29 -31.92
N LEU A 169 -3.46 6.42 -32.90
CA LEU A 169 -4.89 6.57 -32.67
C LEU A 169 -5.49 5.39 -31.88
N TRP A 170 -5.10 4.15 -32.23
CA TRP A 170 -5.58 2.95 -31.55
C TRP A 170 -5.07 2.84 -30.10
N SER A 171 -3.84 3.28 -29.81
CA SER A 171 -3.21 3.17 -28.49
C SER A 171 -3.57 4.36 -27.59
N ALA A 172 -3.99 5.50 -28.15
CA ALA A 172 -4.43 6.68 -27.39
C ALA A 172 -5.64 6.37 -26.51
N GLN A 173 -6.34 5.29 -26.84
CA GLN A 173 -7.47 4.75 -26.15
C GLN A 173 -7.09 4.10 -24.80
N LEU A 174 -5.83 3.68 -24.61
CA LEU A 174 -5.32 3.01 -23.41
C LEU A 174 -5.13 4.02 -22.27
N VAL A 175 -6.24 4.45 -21.67
CA VAL A 175 -6.28 5.43 -20.58
C VAL A 175 -6.64 4.76 -19.26
N ARG A 176 -6.23 5.37 -18.15
CA ARG A 176 -6.48 4.87 -16.80
C ARG A 176 -7.98 4.65 -16.54
N GLU A 177 -8.29 3.56 -15.84
CA GLU A 177 -9.63 3.03 -15.52
C GLU A 177 -10.50 2.60 -16.71
N ARG A 178 -10.02 2.71 -17.95
CA ARG A 178 -10.73 2.16 -19.09
C ARG A 178 -10.74 0.64 -19.03
N LEU A 179 -11.90 0.05 -19.34
CA LEU A 179 -12.05 -1.37 -19.57
C LEU A 179 -11.73 -1.69 -21.04
N LEU A 180 -10.84 -2.65 -21.25
CA LEU A 180 -10.36 -3.08 -22.55
C LEU A 180 -10.68 -4.57 -22.73
N CYS A 181 -11.21 -4.94 -23.89
CA CYS A 181 -11.34 -6.33 -24.28
C CYS A 181 -10.09 -6.74 -25.06
N ALA A 182 -9.41 -7.79 -24.61
CA ALA A 182 -8.27 -8.38 -25.26
C ALA A 182 -8.60 -9.82 -25.68
N GLU A 183 -8.40 -10.14 -26.95
CA GLU A 183 -8.60 -11.49 -27.47
C GLU A 183 -7.29 -12.27 -27.43
N CYS A 184 -7.33 -13.46 -26.80
CA CYS A 184 -6.25 -14.43 -26.80
C CYS A 184 -6.52 -15.50 -27.85
N GLN A 185 -5.78 -15.45 -28.96
CA GLN A 185 -5.88 -16.41 -30.05
C GLN A 185 -4.95 -17.60 -29.81
N SER A 186 -5.25 -18.75 -30.43
CA SER A 186 -4.48 -20.00 -30.26
C SER A 186 -2.99 -19.82 -30.51
N ASP A 187 -2.61 -18.99 -31.49
CA ASP A 187 -1.22 -18.74 -31.87
C ASP A 187 -0.43 -17.98 -30.79
N ALA A 188 -1.13 -17.21 -29.93
CA ALA A 188 -0.56 -16.46 -28.82
C ALA A 188 -0.64 -17.21 -27.47
N MET A 189 -1.33 -18.36 -27.44
CA MET A 189 -1.43 -19.18 -26.23
C MET A 189 -0.13 -19.92 -25.96
N SER A 190 0.28 -19.91 -24.70
CA SER A 190 1.37 -20.77 -24.24
C SER A 190 0.90 -22.22 -24.09
N LYS A 191 1.80 -23.11 -23.64
CA LYS A 191 1.47 -24.53 -23.35
C LYS A 191 0.38 -24.70 -22.28
N SER A 192 0.05 -23.67 -21.51
CA SER A 192 -0.99 -23.69 -20.47
C SER A 192 -2.36 -23.16 -20.95
N ASP A 193 -2.59 -23.09 -22.26
CA ASP A 193 -3.84 -22.59 -22.88
C ASP A 193 -4.17 -21.14 -22.51
N ARG A 194 -3.12 -20.39 -22.14
CA ARG A 194 -3.25 -19.03 -21.63
C ARG A 194 -2.26 -18.11 -22.34
N CYS A 195 -2.70 -16.90 -22.69
CA CYS A 195 -1.82 -15.86 -23.22
C CYS A 195 -0.95 -15.26 -22.10
N GLY A 196 0.32 -15.02 -22.41
CA GLY A 196 1.25 -14.40 -21.47
C GLY A 196 0.78 -13.00 -21.07
N GLY A 197 0.64 -12.76 -19.77
CA GLY A 197 0.22 -11.46 -19.23
C GLY A 197 -1.27 -11.15 -19.39
N ASP A 198 -2.10 -12.16 -19.70
CA ASP A 198 -3.56 -12.05 -19.62
C ASP A 198 -4.08 -11.78 -18.19
N GLY A 199 -3.18 -11.94 -17.22
CA GLY A 199 -3.31 -11.45 -15.87
C GLY A 199 -4.17 -12.31 -14.97
N LEU A 200 -4.36 -11.81 -13.75
CA LEU A 200 -5.11 -12.47 -12.69
C LEU A 200 -6.03 -11.45 -12.03
N GLU A 201 -7.08 -11.95 -11.40
CA GLU A 201 -7.98 -11.10 -10.62
C GLU A 201 -7.20 -10.43 -9.48
N SER A 202 -7.51 -9.15 -9.22
CA SER A 202 -6.91 -8.32 -8.16
C SER A 202 -5.39 -8.07 -8.25
N THR A 203 -4.67 -8.66 -9.21
CA THR A 203 -3.22 -8.51 -9.35
C THR A 203 -2.86 -7.68 -10.58
N ARG A 204 -1.98 -6.70 -10.41
CA ARG A 204 -1.47 -5.92 -11.54
C ARG A 204 -0.58 -6.78 -12.41
N THR A 205 -0.83 -6.73 -13.71
CA THR A 205 0.02 -7.33 -14.74
C THR A 205 0.43 -6.25 -15.72
N PHE A 206 1.61 -6.43 -16.31
CA PHE A 206 2.24 -5.41 -17.14
C PHE A 206 2.04 -5.73 -18.62
N TRP A 207 2.08 -4.70 -19.44
CA TRP A 207 1.88 -4.84 -20.87
C TRP A 207 2.68 -3.83 -21.66
N ALA A 208 2.96 -4.18 -22.92
CA ALA A 208 3.61 -3.31 -23.89
C ALA A 208 2.95 -3.47 -25.26
N ALA A 209 2.65 -2.36 -25.92
CA ALA A 209 2.16 -2.35 -27.29
C ALA A 209 3.31 -2.68 -28.24
N ALA A 210 3.20 -3.78 -28.99
CA ALA A 210 4.26 -4.24 -29.87
C ALA A 210 4.53 -3.28 -31.04
N SER A 211 3.49 -2.62 -31.56
CA SER A 211 3.59 -1.69 -32.69
C SER A 211 3.79 -0.21 -32.30
N VAL A 212 3.87 0.10 -31.00
CA VAL A 212 4.02 1.48 -30.51
C VAL A 212 5.16 1.53 -29.49
N PRO A 213 6.40 1.84 -29.94
CA PRO A 213 7.56 1.93 -29.07
C PRO A 213 7.31 2.85 -27.87
N GLY A 214 7.68 2.37 -26.68
CA GLY A 214 7.49 3.11 -25.43
C GLY A 214 6.06 3.11 -24.89
N CYS A 215 5.03 2.63 -25.63
CA CYS A 215 3.69 2.48 -25.09
C CYS A 215 3.60 1.20 -24.23
N HIS A 216 3.48 1.38 -22.92
CA HIS A 216 3.44 0.30 -21.95
C HIS A 216 2.62 0.74 -20.73
N GLY A 217 2.28 -0.21 -19.89
CA GLY A 217 1.46 0.08 -18.72
C GLY A 217 1.20 -1.13 -17.85
N SER A 218 0.15 -1.01 -17.04
CA SER A 218 -0.38 -2.11 -16.25
C SER A 218 -1.90 -2.16 -16.27
N TRP A 219 -2.46 -3.34 -16.07
CA TRP A 219 -3.89 -3.59 -15.92
C TRP A 219 -4.16 -4.63 -14.85
N VAL A 220 -5.44 -4.77 -14.48
CA VAL A 220 -5.94 -5.86 -13.63
C VAL A 220 -7.02 -6.59 -14.42
N ARG A 221 -7.05 -7.93 -14.35
CA ARG A 221 -8.09 -8.73 -15.00
C ARG A 221 -9.40 -8.61 -14.22
N GLU A 222 -10.46 -8.25 -14.94
CA GLU A 222 -11.82 -8.13 -14.40
C GLU A 222 -12.61 -9.42 -14.63
N SER A 223 -12.51 -10.00 -15.83
CA SER A 223 -13.16 -11.27 -16.17
C SER A 223 -12.52 -11.91 -17.42
N SER A 224 -12.79 -13.20 -17.63
CA SER A 224 -12.45 -13.94 -18.85
C SER A 224 -13.63 -14.79 -19.29
N SER A 225 -13.85 -14.92 -20.60
CA SER A 225 -14.95 -15.70 -21.17
C SER A 225 -14.55 -16.42 -22.46
N GLU A 226 -15.05 -17.64 -22.63
CA GLU A 226 -14.94 -18.41 -23.88
C GLU A 226 -15.90 -17.86 -24.96
N GLY A 227 -15.61 -18.10 -26.24
CA GLY A 227 -16.45 -17.62 -27.36
C GLY A 227 -16.29 -16.14 -27.64
N CYS A 228 -15.05 -15.71 -27.89
CA CYS A 228 -14.66 -14.32 -27.85
C CYS A 228 -15.38 -13.41 -28.87
N ARG A 229 -16.05 -12.36 -28.38
CA ARG A 229 -16.65 -11.28 -29.18
C ARG A 229 -16.31 -9.92 -28.57
N CYS A 230 -15.10 -9.45 -28.85
CA CYS A 230 -14.72 -8.10 -28.42
C CYS A 230 -15.36 -7.01 -29.30
N PRO A 231 -15.70 -5.84 -28.73
CA PRO A 231 -16.12 -4.68 -29.49
C PRO A 231 -14.98 -4.14 -30.40
N PRO A 232 -15.32 -3.25 -31.36
CA PRO A 232 -14.32 -2.50 -32.11
C PRO A 232 -13.35 -1.77 -31.18
N TYR A 233 -12.11 -1.59 -31.63
CA TYR A 233 -11.02 -1.01 -30.84
C TYR A 233 -10.54 -1.91 -29.70
N SER A 234 -10.74 -3.23 -29.86
CA SER A 234 -10.14 -4.23 -28.97
C SER A 234 -8.66 -4.41 -29.28
N VAL A 235 -7.99 -5.18 -28.42
CA VAL A 235 -6.60 -5.58 -28.65
C VAL A 235 -6.50 -7.10 -28.74
N LEU A 236 -5.36 -7.56 -29.24
CA LEU A 236 -4.99 -8.96 -29.34
C LEU A 236 -3.71 -9.19 -28.58
N PHE A 237 -3.61 -10.34 -27.92
CA PHE A 237 -2.33 -10.85 -27.43
C PHE A 237 -1.50 -11.40 -28.59
N VAL A 238 -0.17 -11.27 -28.47
CA VAL A 238 0.83 -11.82 -29.40
C VAL A 238 2.01 -12.43 -28.66
#